data_AF-A0AAD6K0R0-F1
#
_entry.id   AF-A0AAD6K0R0-F1
#
_cell.length_a   1.000
_cell.length_b   1.000
_cell.length_c   1.000
_cell.angle_alpha   90.00
_cell.angle_beta   90.00
_cell.angle_gamma   90.00
#
_symmetry.space_group_name_H-M   'P 1'
#
loop_
_entity.id
_entity.type
_entity.pdbx_description
1 polymer ?
#
loop_
_entity_poly.entity_id
_entity_poly.type
_entity_poly.pdbx_seq_one_letter_code
_entity_poly.pdbx_strand_id
1 'polypeptide(L)'
;MDGFYDVFCTSSAVQGKMPSLMDLETNAGGSGFEAVIVNRKLDPALEELMQIAQCIALDWPATDVTILVQQLAELVTGHMGGPVKDANLILAKWMERSTELRTSIQTSVLPIGSINIGLSRHRALLFKVLADTIKLPCRLVKGSHYTGIEDDAVNIIKLEDERL
;
A
#
# COMPACT_ATOMS: atom_id res chain seq x y z
N MET A 1 0.58 7.56 19.24
CA MET A 1 -0.19 7.10 18.06
C MET A 1 0.82 6.48 17.12
N ASP A 2 0.58 5.24 16.68
CA ASP A 2 1.51 4.49 15.82
C ASP A 2 0.70 4.08 14.59
N GLY A 3 0.57 5.02 13.65
CA GLY A 3 -0.18 4.83 12.42
C GLY A 3 -0.46 6.13 11.68
N PHE A 4 -0.62 6.02 10.36
CA PHE A 4 -0.96 7.12 9.47
C PHE A 4 -1.96 6.66 8.41
N TYR A 5 -2.63 7.63 7.79
CA TYR A 5 -3.64 7.39 6.76
C TYR A 5 -3.12 7.89 5.40
N ASP A 6 -3.31 7.11 4.35
CA ASP A 6 -3.29 7.58 2.96
C ASP A 6 -4.73 7.74 2.49
N VAL A 7 -5.13 8.94 2.10
CA VAL A 7 -6.51 9.25 1.69
C VAL A 7 -6.53 9.50 0.19
N PHE A 8 -7.39 8.77 -0.50
CA PHE A 8 -7.61 8.85 -1.93
C PHE A 8 -9.06 9.24 -2.24
N CYS A 9 -9.27 10.18 -3.16
CA CYS A 9 -10.60 10.55 -3.61
C CYS A 9 -11.02 9.66 -4.78
N THR A 10 -12.11 8.91 -4.64
CA THR A 10 -12.62 8.00 -5.67
C THR A 10 -13.61 8.66 -6.63
N SER A 11 -13.97 9.93 -6.42
CA SER A 11 -14.97 10.64 -7.23
C SER A 11 -14.55 12.06 -7.62
N SER A 12 -14.70 12.41 -8.90
CA SER A 12 -14.41 13.77 -9.40
C SER A 12 -15.40 14.83 -8.91
N ALA A 13 -16.55 14.42 -8.38
CA ALA A 13 -17.61 15.32 -7.89
C ALA A 13 -17.32 15.96 -6.52
N VAL A 14 -16.35 15.45 -5.77
CA VAL A 14 -16.06 15.88 -4.37
C VAL A 14 -14.73 16.65 -4.28
N GLN A 15 -14.29 17.20 -5.42
CA GLN A 15 -13.04 17.94 -5.53
C GLN A 15 -13.13 19.26 -4.74
N GLY A 16 -12.54 19.29 -3.54
CA GLY A 16 -12.30 20.56 -2.83
C GLY A 16 -12.28 20.54 -1.29
N LYS A 17 -12.74 19.48 -0.61
CA LYS A 17 -12.71 19.43 0.86
C LYS A 17 -12.27 18.05 1.38
N MET A 18 -11.11 18.00 2.03
CA MET A 18 -10.63 16.82 2.74
C MET A 18 -11.67 16.41 3.81
N PRO A 19 -12.15 15.16 3.83
CA PRO A 19 -13.08 14.69 4.86
C PRO A 19 -12.41 14.65 6.23
N SER A 20 -13.17 14.79 7.30
CA SER A 20 -12.61 14.58 8.65
C SER A 20 -12.37 13.08 8.90
N LEU A 21 -11.48 12.76 9.83
CA LEU A 21 -11.24 11.35 10.23
C LEU A 21 -12.53 10.69 10.74
N MET A 22 -13.37 11.41 11.50
CA MET A 22 -14.65 10.89 11.97
C MET A 22 -15.59 10.57 10.80
N ASP A 23 -15.61 11.39 9.74
CA ASP A 23 -16.43 11.14 8.55
C ASP A 23 -15.96 9.89 7.79
N LEU A 24 -14.65 9.64 7.75
CA LEU A 24 -14.06 8.45 7.11
C LEU A 24 -14.35 7.18 7.93
N GLU A 25 -14.30 7.28 9.25
CA GLU A 25 -14.47 6.13 10.14
C GLU A 25 -15.94 5.69 10.23
N THR A 26 -16.89 6.62 10.20
CA THR A 26 -18.32 6.37 10.42
C THR A 26 -19.16 6.18 9.15
N ASN A 27 -18.59 6.41 7.97
CA ASN A 27 -19.29 6.28 6.70
C ASN A 27 -18.82 5.01 5.95
N ALA A 28 -19.73 4.09 5.66
CA ALA A 28 -19.40 2.80 5.03
C ALA A 28 -19.54 2.79 3.50
N GLY A 29 -19.83 3.92 2.82
CA GLY A 29 -20.01 3.88 1.37
C GLY A 29 -20.57 5.10 0.64
N GLY A 30 -20.71 6.26 1.29
CA GLY A 30 -21.30 7.45 0.65
C GLY A 30 -20.34 8.60 0.34
N SER A 31 -19.10 8.57 0.84
CA SER A 31 -18.25 9.77 0.89
C SER A 31 -17.49 10.09 -0.41
N GLY A 32 -17.36 9.14 -1.33
CA GLY A 32 -16.51 9.31 -2.51
C GLY A 32 -15.01 9.36 -2.17
N PHE A 33 -14.63 8.91 -0.97
CA PHE A 33 -13.25 8.78 -0.50
C PHE A 33 -12.95 7.34 -0.10
N GLU A 34 -11.70 6.97 -0.33
CA GLU A 34 -11.09 5.74 0.14
C GLU A 34 -9.90 6.11 1.03
N ALA A 35 -9.93 5.70 2.28
CA ALA A 35 -8.80 5.88 3.18
C ALA A 35 -8.15 4.51 3.43
N VAL A 36 -6.83 4.46 3.36
CA VAL A 36 -6.03 3.31 3.75
C VAL A 36 -5.27 3.67 5.01
N ILE A 37 -5.38 2.83 6.04
CA ILE A 37 -4.66 3.02 7.30
C ILE A 37 -3.51 2.02 7.42
N VAL A 38 -2.35 2.52 7.83
CA VAL A 38 -1.22 1.71 8.27
C VAL A 38 -1.18 1.78 9.79
N ASN A 39 -1.57 0.70 10.48
CA ASN A 39 -1.52 0.63 11.94
C ASN A 39 -1.26 -0.81 12.40
N ARG A 40 -0.03 -1.06 12.84
CA ARG A 40 0.43 -2.37 13.32
C ARG A 40 -0.45 -2.98 14.41
N LYS A 41 -0.99 -2.17 15.33
CA LYS A 41 -1.74 -2.67 16.48
C LYS A 41 -3.15 -3.14 16.14
N LEU A 42 -3.71 -2.61 15.05
CA LEU A 42 -5.09 -2.86 14.62
C LEU A 42 -5.15 -3.70 13.34
N ASP A 43 -4.01 -4.14 12.83
CA ASP A 43 -3.88 -4.87 11.57
C ASP A 43 -3.00 -6.13 11.75
N PRO A 44 -3.58 -7.26 12.19
CA PRO A 44 -2.83 -8.49 12.40
C PRO A 44 -2.25 -9.06 11.09
N ALA A 45 -2.93 -8.82 9.96
CA ALA A 45 -2.42 -9.23 8.65
C ALA A 45 -1.15 -8.44 8.29
N LEU A 46 -1.10 -7.15 8.60
CA LEU A 46 0.12 -6.35 8.45
C LEU A 46 1.24 -6.85 9.37
N GLU A 47 0.93 -7.23 10.61
CA GLU A 47 1.91 -7.80 11.54
C GLU A 47 2.56 -9.08 10.98
N GLU A 48 1.76 -9.99 10.42
CA GLU A 48 2.26 -11.21 9.77
C GLU A 48 3.18 -10.89 8.58
N LEU A 49 2.78 -9.96 7.71
CA LEU A 49 3.62 -9.53 6.59
C LEU A 49 4.95 -8.91 7.05
N MET A 50 4.92 -8.11 8.12
CA MET A 50 6.12 -7.54 8.72
C MET A 50 7.05 -8.63 9.28
N GLN A 51 6.51 -9.68 9.90
CA GLN A 51 7.29 -10.82 10.37
C GLN A 51 7.92 -11.60 9.22
N ILE A 52 7.19 -11.82 8.12
CA ILE A 52 7.74 -12.47 6.92
C ILE A 52 8.87 -11.62 6.32
N ALA A 53 8.69 -10.29 6.25
CA ALA A 53 9.74 -9.38 5.80
C ALA A 53 11.01 -9.47 6.67
N GLN A 54 10.85 -9.59 7.99
CA GLN A 54 11.99 -9.81 8.90
C GLN A 54 12.70 -11.13 8.64
N CYS A 55 11.96 -12.22 8.40
CA CYS A 55 12.56 -13.51 8.00
C CYS A 55 13.36 -13.38 6.71
N ILE A 56 12.81 -12.72 5.68
CA ILE A 56 13.52 -12.43 4.43
C ILE A 56 14.84 -11.69 4.70
N ALA A 57 14.83 -10.68 5.58
CA ALA A 57 16.03 -9.93 5.93
C ALA A 57 17.07 -10.72 6.74
N LEU A 58 16.67 -11.82 7.39
CA LEU A 58 17.59 -12.72 8.10
C LEU A 58 18.22 -13.75 7.14
N ASP A 59 17.50 -14.15 6.11
CA ASP A 59 17.97 -15.14 5.13
C ASP A 59 19.02 -14.57 4.16
N TRP A 60 19.02 -13.25 3.96
CA TRP A 60 19.91 -12.57 3.00
C TRP A 60 20.78 -11.50 3.68
N PRO A 61 22.10 -11.47 3.41
CA PRO A 61 22.97 -10.39 3.91
C PRO A 61 22.52 -9.01 3.42
N ALA A 62 22.75 -7.97 4.22
CA ALA A 62 22.41 -6.59 3.87
C ALA A 62 23.12 -6.05 2.62
N THR A 63 24.13 -6.76 2.11
CA THR A 63 24.82 -6.46 0.84
C THR A 63 23.99 -6.83 -0.38
N ASP A 64 23.08 -7.79 -0.27
CA ASP A 64 22.27 -8.30 -1.38
C ASP A 64 20.96 -7.52 -1.53
N VAL A 65 21.08 -6.19 -1.61
CA VAL A 65 19.95 -5.26 -1.65
C VAL A 65 18.98 -5.60 -2.77
N THR A 66 19.48 -6.03 -3.94
CA THR A 66 18.65 -6.42 -5.08
C THR A 66 17.77 -7.63 -4.79
N ILE A 67 18.31 -8.64 -4.08
CA ILE A 67 17.56 -9.84 -3.69
C ILE A 67 16.52 -9.49 -2.64
N LEU A 68 16.88 -8.69 -1.63
CA LEU A 68 15.94 -8.20 -0.61
C LEU A 68 14.77 -7.44 -1.24
N VAL A 69 15.06 -6.53 -2.17
CA VAL A 69 14.03 -5.77 -2.91
C VAL A 69 13.12 -6.72 -3.68
N GLN A 70 13.68 -7.70 -4.39
CA GLN A 70 12.91 -8.66 -5.16
C GLN A 70 11.99 -9.50 -4.27
N GLN A 71 12.49 -10.03 -3.15
CA GLN A 71 11.71 -10.84 -2.21
C GLN A 71 10.57 -10.03 -1.55
N LEU A 72 10.82 -8.77 -1.17
CA LEU A 72 9.77 -7.88 -0.69
C LEU A 72 8.73 -7.58 -1.77
N ALA A 73 9.15 -7.35 -3.01
CA ALA A 73 8.24 -7.10 -4.12
C ALA A 73 7.37 -8.32 -4.44
N GLU A 74 7.91 -9.52 -4.34
CA GLU A 74 7.19 -10.79 -4.48
C GLU A 74 6.17 -10.98 -3.36
N LEU A 75 6.55 -10.70 -2.10
CA LEU A 75 5.64 -10.76 -0.96
C LEU A 75 4.44 -9.81 -1.14
N VAL A 76 4.70 -8.55 -1.48
CA VAL A 76 3.65 -7.55 -1.75
C VAL A 76 2.78 -7.98 -2.93
N THR A 77 3.40 -8.47 -4.00
CA THR A 77 2.69 -8.90 -5.20
C THR A 77 1.79 -10.09 -4.91
N GLY A 78 2.28 -11.09 -4.17
CA GLY A 78 1.51 -12.26 -3.76
C GLY A 78 0.32 -11.88 -2.88
N HIS A 79 0.54 -11.02 -1.88
CA HIS A 79 -0.53 -10.56 -0.98
C HIS A 79 -1.62 -9.76 -1.72
N MET A 80 -1.24 -8.93 -2.69
CA MET A 80 -2.13 -7.96 -3.34
C MET A 80 -2.68 -8.41 -4.71
N GLY A 81 -2.87 -9.72 -4.91
CA GLY A 81 -3.60 -10.27 -6.05
C GLY A 81 -2.73 -10.70 -7.23
N GLY A 82 -1.42 -10.84 -7.02
CA GLY A 82 -0.47 -11.39 -7.99
C GLY A 82 -0.01 -10.40 -9.06
N PRO A 83 0.72 -10.89 -10.08
CA PRO A 83 1.15 -10.09 -11.22
C PRO A 83 -0.03 -9.54 -12.04
N VAL A 84 0.10 -8.31 -12.53
CA VAL A 84 -0.96 -7.58 -13.25
C VAL A 84 -0.57 -7.39 -14.71
N LYS A 85 -1.42 -7.85 -15.63
CA LYS A 85 -1.24 -7.63 -17.08
C LYS A 85 -2.15 -6.53 -17.64
N ASP A 86 -3.29 -6.31 -17.00
CA ASP A 86 -4.30 -5.34 -17.41
C ASP A 86 -4.69 -4.49 -16.19
N ALA A 87 -4.37 -3.20 -16.25
CA ALA A 87 -4.65 -2.25 -15.18
C ALA A 87 -6.16 -2.00 -15.00
N ASN A 88 -6.94 -2.03 -16.08
CA ASN A 88 -8.39 -1.81 -16.02
C ASN A 88 -9.09 -2.99 -15.34
N LEU A 89 -8.63 -4.21 -15.61
CA LEU A 89 -9.15 -5.41 -14.95
C LEU A 89 -8.92 -5.36 -13.44
N ILE A 90 -7.72 -4.98 -13.00
CA ILE A 90 -7.41 -4.89 -11.57
C ILE A 90 -8.16 -3.73 -10.91
N LEU A 91 -8.35 -2.61 -11.62
CA LEU A 91 -9.19 -1.52 -11.13
C LEU A 91 -10.63 -2.00 -10.90
N ALA A 92 -11.23 -2.72 -11.85
CA ALA A 92 -12.57 -3.27 -11.71
C ALA A 92 -12.67 -4.22 -10.51
N LYS A 93 -11.71 -5.16 -10.36
CA LYS A 93 -11.63 -6.06 -9.20
C LYS A 93 -11.46 -5.32 -7.88
N TRP A 94 -10.66 -4.26 -7.87
CA TRP A 94 -10.50 -3.42 -6.67
C TRP A 94 -11.81 -2.72 -6.30
N MET A 95 -12.55 -2.18 -7.26
CA MET A 95 -13.82 -1.50 -6.98
C MET A 95 -14.86 -2.45 -6.36
N GLU A 96 -14.93 -3.69 -6.86
CA GLU A 96 -15.77 -4.74 -6.28
C GLU A 96 -15.30 -5.10 -4.85
N ARG A 97 -14.03 -5.50 -4.68
CA ARG A 97 -13.50 -5.93 -3.39
C ARG A 97 -13.49 -4.85 -2.33
N SER A 98 -13.20 -3.61 -2.68
CA SER A 98 -13.23 -2.49 -1.74
C SER A 98 -14.64 -2.21 -1.24
N THR A 99 -15.66 -2.37 -2.08
CA THR A 99 -17.07 -2.24 -1.67
C THR A 99 -17.46 -3.36 -0.70
N GLU A 100 -17.07 -4.60 -0.98
CA GLU A 100 -17.31 -5.74 -0.09
C GLU A 100 -16.61 -5.56 1.27
N LEU A 101 -15.35 -5.14 1.26
CA LEU A 101 -14.61 -4.89 2.51
C LEU A 101 -15.29 -3.79 3.32
N ARG A 102 -15.53 -2.62 2.73
CA ARG A 102 -16.14 -1.47 3.44
C ARG A 102 -17.51 -1.79 4.02
N THR A 103 -18.32 -2.57 3.31
CA THR A 103 -19.64 -3.00 3.81
C THR A 103 -19.54 -4.01 4.95
N SER A 104 -18.57 -4.94 4.88
CA SER A 104 -18.32 -5.93 5.93
C SER A 104 -17.84 -5.30 7.24
N ILE A 105 -16.90 -4.35 7.18
CA ILE A 105 -16.34 -3.68 8.37
C ILE A 105 -17.03 -2.36 8.72
N GLN A 106 -18.06 -1.97 7.97
CA GLN A 106 -18.84 -0.74 8.13
C GLN A 106 -18.00 0.55 8.23
N THR A 107 -16.93 0.67 7.44
CA THR A 107 -16.07 1.86 7.42
C THR A 107 -15.47 2.13 6.04
N SER A 108 -15.13 3.39 5.74
CA SER A 108 -14.38 3.78 4.54
C SER A 108 -12.86 3.67 4.72
N VAL A 109 -12.39 3.34 5.93
CA VAL A 109 -10.98 3.16 6.26
C VAL A 109 -10.61 1.67 6.17
N LEU A 110 -9.73 1.33 5.24
CA LEU A 110 -9.26 -0.03 5.04
C LEU A 110 -7.85 -0.23 5.63
N PRO A 111 -7.64 -1.19 6.54
CA PRO A 111 -6.30 -1.58 6.96
C PRO A 111 -5.50 -2.10 5.76
N ILE A 112 -4.25 -1.63 5.59
CA ILE A 112 -3.40 -2.01 4.45
C ILE A 112 -3.22 -3.53 4.32
N GLY A 113 -3.13 -4.26 5.45
CA GLY A 113 -2.99 -5.71 5.48
C GLY A 113 -4.25 -6.45 5.01
N SER A 114 -5.43 -5.81 5.05
CA SER A 114 -6.69 -6.38 4.56
C SER A 114 -6.87 -6.24 3.04
N ILE A 115 -6.04 -5.43 2.37
CA ILE A 115 -6.11 -5.21 0.92
C ILE A 115 -5.42 -6.37 0.20
N ASN A 116 -6.23 -7.32 -0.31
CA ASN A 116 -5.74 -8.48 -1.06
C ASN A 116 -5.81 -8.34 -2.59
N ILE A 117 -6.36 -7.23 -3.09
CA ILE A 117 -6.28 -6.82 -4.50
C ILE A 117 -5.83 -5.37 -4.51
N GLY A 118 -4.55 -5.13 -4.74
CA GLY A 118 -3.96 -3.79 -4.61
C GLY A 118 -3.70 -3.12 -5.96
N LEU A 119 -4.06 -1.83 -6.05
CA LEU A 119 -3.56 -0.92 -7.08
C LEU A 119 -2.09 -0.56 -6.81
N SER A 120 -1.44 0.09 -7.77
CA SER A 120 -0.04 0.50 -7.66
C SER A 120 0.23 1.33 -6.39
N ARG A 121 -0.62 2.30 -6.04
CA ARG A 121 -0.50 3.05 -4.77
C ARG A 121 -0.55 2.18 -3.51
N HIS A 122 -1.41 1.16 -3.46
CA HIS A 122 -1.48 0.23 -2.32
C HIS A 122 -0.21 -0.61 -2.22
N ARG A 123 0.26 -1.13 -3.36
CA ARG A 123 1.47 -1.94 -3.44
C ARG A 123 2.69 -1.13 -3.04
N ALA A 124 2.81 0.10 -3.52
CA ALA A 124 3.90 0.99 -3.15
C ALA A 124 3.86 1.34 -1.66
N LEU A 125 2.67 1.60 -1.09
CA LEU A 125 2.53 1.86 0.33
C LEU A 125 2.92 0.65 1.19
N LEU A 126 2.41 -0.54 0.88
CA LEU A 126 2.77 -1.76 1.61
C LEU A 126 4.27 -2.06 1.49
N PHE A 127 4.83 -1.96 0.29
CA PHE A 127 6.28 -2.13 0.10
C PHE A 127 7.08 -1.17 0.97
N LYS A 128 6.67 0.10 1.05
CA LYS A 128 7.34 1.10 1.89
C LYS A 128 7.33 0.67 3.36
N VAL A 129 6.20 0.22 3.87
CA VAL A 129 6.05 -0.24 5.27
C VAL A 129 6.96 -1.46 5.55
N LEU A 130 7.00 -2.42 4.64
CA LEU A 130 7.85 -3.62 4.79
C LEU A 130 9.34 -3.27 4.67
N ALA A 131 9.72 -2.40 3.74
CA ALA A 131 11.08 -1.90 3.62
C ALA A 131 11.54 -1.17 4.89
N ASP A 132 10.70 -0.31 5.47
CA ASP A 132 11.02 0.40 6.72
C ASP A 132 11.16 -0.57 7.90
N THR A 133 10.36 -1.64 7.93
CA THR A 133 10.42 -2.68 8.97
C THR A 133 11.81 -3.34 9.02
N ILE A 134 12.43 -3.57 7.87
CA ILE A 134 13.77 -4.17 7.75
C ILE A 134 14.88 -3.12 7.60
N LYS A 135 14.55 -1.84 7.75
CA LYS A 135 15.46 -0.69 7.60
C LYS A 135 16.11 -0.59 6.22
N LEU A 136 15.44 -1.08 5.17
CA LEU A 136 15.86 -0.93 3.79
C LEU A 136 15.63 0.53 3.34
N PRO A 137 16.67 1.28 2.94
CA PRO A 137 16.51 2.67 2.54
C PRO A 137 15.70 2.80 1.24
N CYS A 138 14.49 3.34 1.33
CA CYS A 138 13.67 3.65 0.17
C CYS A 138 12.83 4.92 0.40
N ARG A 139 12.39 5.54 -0.70
CA ARG A 139 11.47 6.69 -0.67
C ARG A 139 10.20 6.37 -1.44
N LEU A 140 9.06 6.51 -0.78
CA LEU A 140 7.76 6.51 -1.44
C LEU A 140 7.53 7.88 -2.07
N VAL A 141 7.24 7.91 -3.36
CA VAL A 141 6.89 9.12 -4.10
C VAL A 141 5.56 8.92 -4.80
N LYS A 142 4.77 9.99 -4.92
CA LYS A 142 3.46 10.01 -5.58
C LYS A 142 3.43 11.14 -6.61
N GLY A 143 2.67 10.95 -7.67
CA GLY A 143 2.40 12.02 -8.63
C GLY A 143 2.96 11.79 -10.03
N SER A 144 2.37 12.50 -10.97
CA SER A 144 2.66 12.39 -12.41
C SER A 144 4.10 12.71 -12.77
N HIS A 145 4.79 13.52 -11.96
CA HIS A 145 6.23 13.77 -12.12
C HIS A 145 7.08 12.49 -12.07
N TYR A 146 6.62 11.45 -11.36
CA TYR A 146 7.35 10.20 -11.20
C TYR A 146 6.79 9.04 -12.03
N THR A 147 5.46 9.00 -12.20
CA THR A 147 4.75 7.84 -12.79
C THR A 147 4.02 8.16 -14.10
N GLY A 148 3.89 9.44 -14.45
CA GLY A 148 2.99 9.90 -15.51
C GLY A 148 1.51 9.93 -15.11
N ILE A 149 1.14 9.48 -13.90
CA ILE A 149 -0.23 9.41 -13.39
C ILE A 149 -0.29 10.11 -12.03
N GLU A 150 -1.17 11.11 -11.88
CA GLU A 150 -1.25 11.97 -10.68
C GLU A 150 -1.45 11.19 -9.37
N ASP A 151 -2.26 10.13 -9.42
CA ASP A 151 -2.64 9.38 -8.24
C ASP A 151 -1.82 8.10 -8.00
N ASP A 152 -0.81 7.86 -8.84
CA ASP A 152 0.03 6.69 -8.73
C ASP A 152 1.26 6.94 -7.85
N ALA A 153 1.78 5.88 -7.23
CA ALA A 153 2.92 5.95 -6.33
C ALA A 153 3.92 4.82 -6.57
N VAL A 154 5.19 5.11 -6.34
CA VAL A 154 6.32 4.18 -6.53
C VAL A 154 7.35 4.33 -5.42
N ASN A 155 8.13 3.27 -5.17
CA ASN A 155 9.29 3.34 -4.28
C ASN A 155 10.58 3.49 -5.07
N ILE A 156 11.39 4.47 -4.68
CA ILE A 156 12.73 4.68 -5.22
C ILE A 156 13.74 4.13 -4.22
N ILE A 157 14.57 3.21 -4.69
CA ILE A 157 15.60 2.53 -3.91
C ILE A 157 16.93 2.87 -4.55
N LYS A 158 17.87 3.36 -3.74
CA LYS A 158 19.22 3.62 -4.21
C LYS A 158 20.04 2.37 -3.95
N LEU A 159 20.50 1.74 -5.03
CA LEU A 159 21.56 0.75 -4.93
C LEU A 159 22.88 1.52 -4.77
N GLU A 160 23.74 1.11 -3.84
CA GLU A 160 25.11 1.62 -3.83
C GLU A 160 25.77 1.20 -5.15
N ASP A 161 26.28 2.19 -5.87
CA ASP A 161 27.02 1.99 -7.10
C ASP A 161 28.30 1.23 -6.70
N GLU A 162 28.51 0.03 -7.24
CA GLU A 162 29.81 -0.67 -7.15
C GLU A 162 30.85 0.14 -7.94
N ARG A 163 31.23 1.31 -7.43
CA ARG A 163 32.42 2.02 -7.88
C ARG A 163 33.63 1.36 -7.24
N LEU A 164 33.99 0.20 -7.78
CA LEU A 164 35.36 -0.32 -7.74
C LEU A 164 36.27 0.52 -8.66
#